data_AF-A0A9D8IC72-F1
#
_entry.id   AF-A0A9D8IC72-F1
#
_cell.length_a   1.000
_cell.length_b   1.000
_cell.length_c   1.000
_cell.angle_alpha   90.00
_cell.angle_beta   90.00
_cell.angle_gamma   90.00
#
_symmetry.space_group_name_H-M   'P 1'
#
loop_
_entity.id
_entity.type
_entity.pdbx_description
1 polymer ?
#
loop_
_entity_poly.entity_id
_entity_poly.type
_entity_poly.pdbx_seq_one_letter_code
_entity_poly.pdbx_strand_id
1 'polypeptide(L)'
;MISEIMKKAVNLGFGAMLVTKENANELIEEMIKKGEIQKNETVAQAKEILKKILPSKEEIETRTEEIVEKVLHKLDIPTRHELQQMQKKLEDILKEIETKEKP
;
A
#
# COMPACT_ATOMS: atom_id res chain seq x y z
N MET A 1 -22.88 -21.13 5.69
CA MET A 1 -21.44 -20.88 5.41
C MET A 1 -21.09 -19.40 5.50
N ILE A 2 -21.68 -18.51 4.69
CA ILE A 2 -21.32 -17.07 4.70
C ILE A 2 -21.69 -16.35 6.03
N SER A 3 -22.80 -16.72 6.66
CA SER A 3 -23.23 -16.10 7.94
C SER A 3 -22.32 -16.44 9.12
N GLU A 4 -21.70 -17.62 9.12
CA GLU A 4 -20.75 -18.07 10.14
C GLU A 4 -19.46 -17.26 10.08
N ILE A 5 -18.94 -17.05 8.86
CA ILE A 5 -17.73 -16.25 8.60
C ILE A 5 -17.94 -14.81 9.04
N MET A 6 -19.10 -14.22 8.72
CA MET A 6 -19.44 -12.86 9.17
C MET A 6 -19.53 -12.75 10.69
N LYS A 7 -20.17 -13.72 11.36
CA LYS A 7 -20.23 -13.74 12.84
C LYS A 7 -18.84 -13.86 13.47
N LYS A 8 -17.96 -14.69 12.91
CA LYS A 8 -16.57 -14.81 13.40
C LYS A 8 -15.74 -13.56 13.14
N ALA A 9 -15.86 -12.95 11.96
CA ALA A 9 -15.20 -11.68 11.67
C ALA A 9 -15.61 -10.60 12.66
N VAL A 10 -16.91 -10.48 12.95
CA VAL A 10 -17.43 -9.55 13.98
C VAL A 10 -16.92 -9.88 15.38
N ASN A 11 -16.93 -11.16 15.78
CA ASN A 11 -16.41 -11.60 17.08
C ASN A 11 -14.89 -11.39 17.25
N LEU A 12 -14.14 -11.40 16.13
CA LEU A 12 -12.71 -11.10 16.08
C LEU A 12 -12.42 -9.60 15.93
N GLY A 13 -13.46 -8.75 15.92
CA GLY A 13 -13.31 -7.30 15.75
C GLY A 13 -12.94 -6.86 14.34
N PHE A 14 -12.92 -7.79 13.37
CA PHE A 14 -12.77 -7.49 11.95
C PHE A 14 -14.10 -6.93 11.44
N GLY A 15 -14.32 -5.63 11.66
CA GLY A 15 -15.38 -4.92 10.96
C GLY A 15 -15.24 -5.14 9.45
N ALA A 16 -16.36 -5.08 8.71
CA ALA A 16 -16.37 -5.35 7.26
C ALA A 16 -15.42 -4.45 6.44
N MET A 17 -14.94 -3.35 7.04
CA MET A 17 -14.04 -2.37 6.43
C MET A 17 -12.54 -2.60 6.72
N LEU A 18 -12.19 -3.48 7.68
CA LEU A 18 -10.82 -3.68 8.19
C LEU A 18 -10.28 -5.11 7.97
N VAL A 19 -10.82 -5.82 6.98
CA VAL A 19 -10.31 -7.16 6.63
C VAL A 19 -8.96 -7.01 5.92
N THR A 20 -7.87 -7.37 6.60
CA THR A 20 -6.52 -7.45 6.04
C THR A 20 -6.17 -8.89 5.66
N LYS A 21 -5.06 -9.06 4.94
CA LYS A 21 -4.59 -10.38 4.52
C LYS A 21 -4.22 -11.26 5.71
N GLU A 22 -3.56 -10.70 6.72
CA GLU A 22 -3.30 -11.34 8.02
C GLU A 22 -4.59 -11.81 8.69
N ASN A 23 -5.56 -10.91 8.87
CA ASN A 23 -6.83 -11.21 9.54
C ASN A 23 -7.61 -12.33 8.84
N ALA A 24 -7.64 -12.31 7.50
CA ALA A 24 -8.29 -13.34 6.70
C ALA A 24 -7.57 -14.70 6.77
N ASN A 25 -6.24 -14.68 6.80
CA ASN A 25 -5.43 -15.90 6.96
C ASN A 25 -5.62 -16.52 8.36
N GLU A 26 -5.63 -15.71 9.42
CA GLU A 26 -5.89 -16.18 10.78
C GLU A 26 -7.28 -16.80 10.92
N LEU A 27 -8.31 -16.18 10.32
CA LEU A 27 -9.67 -16.72 10.29
C LEU A 27 -9.71 -18.12 9.67
N ILE A 28 -9.07 -18.28 8.51
CA ILE A 28 -9.00 -19.57 7.82
C ILE A 28 -8.25 -20.60 8.67
N GLU A 29 -7.15 -20.21 9.31
CA GLU A 29 -6.36 -21.11 10.16
C GLU A 29 -7.09 -21.53 11.43
N GLU A 30 -7.84 -20.63 12.07
CA GLU A 30 -8.72 -20.96 13.18
C GLU A 30 -9.78 -21.98 12.77
N MET A 31 -10.40 -21.80 11.60
CA MET A 31 -11.43 -22.71 11.11
C MET A 31 -10.89 -24.10 10.80
N ILE A 32 -9.64 -24.20 10.31
CA ILE A 32 -8.95 -25.50 10.17
C ILE A 32 -8.69 -26.11 11.54
N LYS A 33 -8.15 -25.34 12.50
CA LYS A 33 -7.85 -25.82 13.86
C LYS A 33 -9.08 -26.33 14.60
N LYS A 34 -10.22 -25.64 14.43
CA LYS A 34 -11.51 -26.00 15.03
C LYS A 34 -12.19 -27.19 14.31
N GLY A 35 -11.62 -27.68 13.22
CA GLY A 35 -12.18 -28.78 12.42
C GLY A 35 -13.41 -28.38 11.60
N GLU A 36 -13.74 -27.10 11.52
CA GLU A 36 -14.87 -26.58 10.76
C GLU A 36 -14.62 -26.62 9.25
N ILE A 37 -13.35 -26.58 8.84
CA ILE A 37 -12.93 -26.70 7.45
C ILE A 37 -11.79 -27.72 7.37
N GLN A 38 -11.89 -28.68 6.44
CA GLN A 38 -10.79 -29.58 6.14
C GLN A 38 -9.72 -28.87 5.32
N LYS A 39 -8.45 -29.15 5.61
CA LYS A 39 -7.30 -28.59 4.88
C LYS A 39 -7.23 -29.22 3.49
N ASN A 40 -8.05 -28.72 2.56
CA ASN A 40 -8.23 -29.23 1.21
C ASN A 40 -7.89 -28.17 0.15
N GLU A 41 -8.00 -28.54 -1.13
CA GLU A 41 -7.77 -27.62 -2.26
C GLU A 41 -8.65 -26.37 -2.22
N THR A 42 -9.88 -26.48 -1.68
CA THR A 42 -10.82 -25.35 -1.58
C THR A 42 -10.25 -24.21 -0.73
N VAL A 43 -9.54 -24.53 0.36
CA VAL A 43 -8.89 -23.52 1.21
C VAL A 43 -7.71 -22.85 0.50
N ALA A 44 -6.93 -23.63 -0.25
CA ALA A 44 -5.81 -23.10 -1.03
C ALA A 44 -6.31 -22.11 -2.11
N GLN A 45 -7.40 -22.45 -2.80
CA GLN A 45 -8.05 -21.57 -3.77
C GLN A 45 -8.59 -20.28 -3.12
N ALA A 46 -9.19 -20.38 -1.92
CA ALA A 46 -9.66 -19.21 -1.20
C ALA A 46 -8.51 -18.25 -0.81
N LYS A 47 -7.37 -18.79 -0.35
CA LYS A 47 -6.17 -17.99 -0.04
C LYS A 47 -5.58 -17.32 -1.29
N GLU A 48 -5.58 -18.00 -2.43
CA GLU A 48 -5.18 -17.43 -3.72
C GLU A 48 -6.05 -16.24 -4.14
N ILE A 49 -7.37 -16.36 -4.00
CA ILE A 49 -8.31 -15.28 -4.31
C ILE A 49 -8.10 -14.08 -3.37
N LEU A 50 -7.97 -14.33 -2.06
CA LEU A 50 -7.68 -13.28 -1.08
C LEU A 50 -6.38 -12.54 -1.39
N LYS A 51 -5.33 -13.26 -1.82
CA LYS A 51 -4.05 -12.66 -2.21
C LYS A 51 -4.15 -11.76 -3.44
N LYS A 52 -5.11 -11.99 -4.34
CA LYS A 52 -5.35 -11.17 -5.54
C LYS A 52 -6.26 -9.98 -5.28
N ILE A 53 -7.20 -10.10 -4.34
CA ILE A 53 -8.18 -9.05 -4.03
C ILE A 53 -7.62 -8.03 -3.04
N LEU A 54 -6.86 -8.48 -2.05
CA LEU A 54 -6.32 -7.60 -1.03
C LEU A 54 -5.01 -6.97 -1.51
N PRO A 55 -4.86 -5.63 -1.39
CA PRO A 55 -3.65 -4.96 -1.83
C PRO A 55 -2.44 -5.48 -1.05
N SER A 56 -1.31 -5.53 -1.74
CA SER A 56 -0.05 -5.92 -1.10
C SER A 56 0.44 -4.83 -0.14
N LYS A 57 1.35 -5.18 0.77
CA LYS A 57 2.01 -4.20 1.66
C LYS A 57 2.68 -3.10 0.84
N GLU A 58 3.32 -3.47 -0.26
CA GLU A 58 4.01 -2.56 -1.17
C GLU A 58 3.04 -1.62 -1.88
N GLU A 59 1.87 -2.10 -2.34
CA GLU A 59 0.82 -1.22 -2.89
C GLU A 59 0.28 -0.23 -1.85
N ILE A 60 0.15 -0.66 -0.60
CA ILE A 60 -0.26 0.22 0.49
C ILE A 60 0.81 1.28 0.76
N GLU A 61 2.09 0.90 0.77
CA GLU A 61 3.22 1.81 0.94
C GLU A 61 3.26 2.84 -0.19
N THR A 62 3.21 2.41 -1.46
CA THR A 62 3.18 3.32 -2.62
C THR A 62 1.98 4.27 -2.58
N ARG A 63 0.77 3.77 -2.30
CA ARG A 63 -0.41 4.64 -2.17
C ARG A 63 -0.25 5.67 -1.05
N THR A 64 0.40 5.28 0.04
CA THR A 64 0.64 6.18 1.16
C THR A 64 1.63 7.28 0.76
N GLU A 65 2.73 6.92 0.09
CA GLU A 65 3.68 7.89 -0.47
C GLU A 65 3.01 8.87 -1.41
N GLU A 66 2.19 8.40 -2.36
CA GLU A 66 1.43 9.25 -3.29
C GLU A 66 0.48 10.21 -2.56
N ILE A 67 -0.20 9.73 -1.50
CA ILE A 67 -1.11 10.57 -0.71
C ILE A 67 -0.31 11.67 0.00
N VAL A 68 0.82 11.31 0.60
CA VAL A 68 1.70 12.27 1.29
C VAL A 68 2.24 13.31 0.30
N GLU A 69 2.74 12.88 -0.85
CA GLU A 69 3.23 13.78 -1.91
C GLU A 69 2.13 14.75 -2.38
N LYS A 70 0.91 14.23 -2.63
CA LYS A 70 -0.25 15.08 -2.98
C LYS A 70 -0.60 16.09 -1.90
N VAL A 71 -0.50 15.72 -0.62
CA VAL A 71 -0.78 16.64 0.49
C VAL A 71 0.31 17.71 0.58
N LEU A 72 1.59 17.34 0.46
CA LEU A 72 2.70 18.28 0.44
C LEU A 72 2.57 19.29 -0.70
N HIS A 73 2.23 18.82 -1.91
CA HIS A 73 1.98 19.69 -3.06
C HIS A 73 0.79 20.63 -2.83
N LYS A 74 -0.30 20.16 -2.20
CA LYS A 74 -1.44 21.02 -1.85
C LYS A 74 -1.11 22.11 -0.83
N LEU A 75 -0.06 21.92 -0.04
CA LEU A 75 0.43 22.89 0.93
C LEU A 75 1.54 23.79 0.35
N ASP A 76 1.77 23.73 -0.96
CA ASP A 76 2.88 24.41 -1.65
C ASP A 76 4.26 24.07 -1.05
N ILE A 77 4.42 22.85 -0.54
CA ILE A 77 5.70 22.34 -0.02
C ILE A 77 6.38 21.53 -1.12
N PRO A 78 7.48 22.03 -1.72
CA PRO A 78 8.22 21.30 -2.74
C PRO A 78 9.00 20.13 -2.14
N THR A 79 9.13 19.06 -2.91
CA THR A 79 9.94 17.90 -2.53
C THR A 79 11.44 18.22 -2.60
N ARG A 80 12.26 17.47 -1.84
CA ARG A 80 13.72 17.59 -1.92
C ARG A 80 14.25 17.35 -3.33
N HIS A 81 13.62 16.43 -4.07
CA HIS A 81 14.02 16.11 -5.44
C HIS A 81 13.80 17.30 -6.38
N GLU A 82 12.64 17.94 -6.32
CA GLU A 82 12.34 19.14 -7.10
C GLU A 82 13.31 20.28 -6.79
N LEU A 83 13.64 20.49 -5.51
CA LEU A 83 14.63 21.49 -5.09
C LEU A 83 16.02 21.20 -5.68
N GLN A 84 16.45 19.94 -5.69
CA GLN A 84 17.72 19.54 -6.30
C GLN A 84 17.73 19.73 -7.82
N GLN A 85 16.61 19.42 -8.50
CA GLN A 85 16.48 19.69 -9.92
C GLN A 85 16.55 21.19 -10.22
N MET A 86 15.91 22.03 -9.41
CA MET A 86 15.99 23.49 -9.53
C MET A 86 17.42 23.99 -9.31
N GLN A 87 18.11 23.49 -8.28
CA GLN A 87 19.51 23.84 -8.03
C GLN A 87 20.41 23.47 -9.22
N LYS A 88 20.25 22.26 -9.78
CA LYS A 88 21.03 21.84 -10.95
C LYS A 88 20.78 22.72 -12.16
N LYS A 89 19.51 23.06 -12.45
CA LYS A 89 19.17 23.99 -13.53
C LYS A 89 19.79 25.37 -13.32
N LEU A 90 19.81 25.86 -12.07
CA LEU A 90 20.46 27.12 -11.73
C LEU A 90 21.97 27.04 -11.98
N GLU A 91 22.64 25.97 -11.57
CA GLU A 91 24.07 25.77 -11.83
C GLU A 91 24.39 25.71 -13.33
N ASP A 92 23.56 25.03 -14.12
CA ASP A 92 23.74 24.94 -15.57
C ASP A 92 23.55 26.31 -16.25
N ILE A 93 22.52 27.07 -15.86
CA ILE A 93 22.30 28.43 -16.34
C ILE A 93 23.47 29.35 -15.96
N LEU A 94 23.98 29.26 -14.73
CA LEU A 94 25.11 30.06 -14.28
C LEU A 94 26.37 29.77 -15.11
N LYS A 95 26.65 28.49 -15.41
CA LYS A 95 27.76 28.11 -16.31
C LYS A 95 27.58 28.64 -17.73
N GLU A 96 26.36 28.60 -18.27
CA GLU A 96 26.08 29.16 -19.60
C GLU A 96 26.29 30.68 -19.66
N ILE A 97 25.96 31.39 -18.59
CA ILE A 97 26.21 32.84 -18.50
C ILE A 97 27.71 33.10 -18.41
N GLU A 98 28.44 32.40 -17.54
CA GLU A 98 29.89 32.55 -17.38
C GLU A 98 30.68 32.24 -18.66
N THR A 99 30.20 31.30 -19.47
CA THR A 99 30.83 30.95 -20.75
C THR A 99 30.51 31.95 -21.86
N LYS A 100 29.39 32.68 -21.77
CA LYS A 100 29.02 33.76 -22.69
C LYS A 100 29.65 35.11 -22.32
N GLU A 101 30.03 35.31 -21.06
CA GLU A 101 30.69 36.54 -20.57
C GLU A 101 32.23 36.52 -20.67
N LYS A 102 32.85 35.38 -21.02
CA LYS A 102 34.27 35.35 -21.38
C LYS A 102 34.45 35.89 -22.82
N PRO A 103 35.25 36.96 -23.02
CA PRO A 103 35.49 37.56 -24.34
C PRO A 103 36.25 36.63 -25.28
#